data_AF-A0AAU3IJJ1-F1
#
_entry.id   AF-A0AAU3IJJ1-F1
#
_cell.length_a   1.000
_cell.length_b   1.000
_cell.length_c   1.000
_cell.angle_alpha   90.00
_cell.angle_beta   90.00
_cell.angle_gamma   90.00
#
_symmetry.space_group_name_H-M   'P 1'
#
loop_
_entity.id
_entity.type
_entity.pdbx_description
1 polymer ?
#
loop_
_entity_poly.entity_id
_entity_poly.type
_entity_poly.pdbx_seq_one_letter_code
_entity_poly.pdbx_strand_id
1 'polypeptide(L)'
;MAGRYQPLWPFTDEKQVRDWQESYRAGGHQPWHLDAGQTALAFTQGYLGFKGIDQLVDSKVDGVHARVSVGIRGEGGGRPGIAAVIHLVKFGTGTDAPWEVVGTDDTTFSLTTPRYGSSVSSPVKAGGKITGVDESIRVQARGAGRTSPLGERCCVSAGGETSPWSATLDFRAAPGQTVTIVASTGGHIADVERFAVTGVRATAR
;
A
#
# COMPACT_ATOMS: atom_id res chain seq x y z
N MET A 1 12.46 16.81 2.73
CA MET A 1 12.88 15.52 3.31
C MET A 1 13.07 14.49 2.19
N ALA A 2 13.97 14.78 1.25
CA ALA A 2 14.31 13.83 0.20
C ALA A 2 15.26 12.77 0.79
N GLY A 3 14.87 11.49 0.80
CA GLY A 3 15.83 10.39 0.95
C GLY A 3 15.57 9.32 2.02
N ARG A 4 14.58 9.45 2.93
CA ARG A 4 14.31 8.40 3.93
C ARG A 4 13.18 7.44 3.57
N TYR A 5 12.22 7.88 2.75
CA TYR A 5 11.08 7.08 2.32
C TYR A 5 10.98 7.07 0.79
N GLN A 6 10.77 5.89 0.22
CA GLN A 6 10.41 5.66 -1.17
C GLN A 6 8.91 5.94 -1.38
N PRO A 7 8.52 7.07 -1.99
CA PRO A 7 7.12 7.35 -2.26
C PRO A 7 6.55 6.30 -3.25
N LEU A 8 5.32 5.83 -3.01
CA LEU A 8 4.65 4.79 -3.78
C LEU A 8 3.49 5.31 -4.61
N TRP A 9 2.65 6.11 -3.98
CA TRP A 9 1.43 6.67 -4.52
C TRP A 9 0.95 7.83 -3.61
N PRO A 10 0.44 8.93 -4.16
CA PRO A 10 0.15 9.15 -5.58
C PRO A 10 1.31 9.71 -6.41
N PHE A 11 2.36 10.22 -5.78
CA PHE A 11 3.43 10.93 -6.47
C PHE A 11 4.72 10.12 -6.47
N THR A 12 5.30 9.86 -7.64
CA THR A 12 6.56 9.10 -7.75
C THR A 12 7.81 9.96 -7.51
N ASP A 13 7.69 11.28 -7.57
CA ASP A 13 8.78 12.22 -7.41
C ASP A 13 8.31 13.61 -6.94
N GLU A 14 9.26 14.46 -6.52
CA GLU A 14 8.97 15.81 -6.03
C GLU A 14 8.47 16.76 -7.12
N LYS A 15 8.73 16.46 -8.41
CA LYS A 15 8.24 17.30 -9.50
C LYS A 15 6.73 17.17 -9.59
N GLN A 16 6.19 15.96 -9.54
CA GLN A 16 4.75 15.73 -9.56
C GLN A 16 4.06 16.39 -8.37
N VAL A 17 4.69 16.39 -7.18
CA VAL A 17 4.19 17.12 -6.02
C VAL A 17 4.10 18.62 -6.29
N ARG A 18 5.16 19.23 -6.82
CA ARG A 18 5.15 20.67 -7.14
C ARG A 18 4.10 21.02 -8.18
N ASP A 19 4.02 20.24 -9.25
CA ASP A 19 3.02 20.41 -10.31
C ASP A 19 1.59 20.35 -9.72
N TRP A 20 1.33 19.40 -8.80
CA TRP A 20 0.05 19.32 -8.10
C TRP A 20 -0.20 20.51 -7.17
N GLN A 21 0.79 20.93 -6.37
CA GLN A 21 0.68 22.07 -5.46
C GLN A 21 0.35 23.37 -6.19
N GLU A 22 0.97 23.60 -7.35
CA GLU A 22 0.69 24.75 -8.20
C GLU A 22 -0.76 24.72 -8.71
N SER A 23 -1.22 23.57 -9.23
CA SER A 23 -2.60 23.37 -9.67
C SER A 23 -3.62 23.52 -8.53
N TYR A 24 -3.29 23.00 -7.34
CA TYR A 24 -4.12 23.10 -6.15
C TYR A 24 -4.28 24.55 -5.69
N ARG A 25 -3.20 25.34 -5.67
CA ARG A 25 -3.27 26.77 -5.30
C ARG A 25 -4.01 27.61 -6.32
N ALA A 26 -3.98 27.23 -7.60
CA ALA A 26 -4.67 27.94 -8.66
C ALA A 26 -6.19 27.68 -8.68
N GLY A 27 -6.65 26.49 -8.29
CA GLY A 27 -8.06 26.10 -8.47
C GLY A 27 -8.63 25.03 -7.54
N GLY A 28 -7.89 24.58 -6.52
CA GLY A 28 -8.38 23.63 -5.50
C GLY A 28 -8.53 22.18 -5.97
N HIS A 29 -7.86 21.77 -7.04
CA HIS A 29 -8.00 20.44 -7.62
C HIS A 29 -7.51 19.33 -6.69
N GLN A 30 -8.30 18.25 -6.56
CA GLN A 30 -7.95 17.05 -5.79
C GLN A 30 -7.56 17.33 -4.32
N PRO A 31 -8.44 17.98 -3.53
CA PRO A 31 -8.13 18.36 -2.15
C PRO A 31 -7.84 17.15 -1.24
N TRP A 32 -8.28 15.96 -1.64
CA TRP A 32 -8.05 14.71 -0.92
C TRP A 32 -6.58 14.39 -0.69
N HIS A 33 -5.65 14.91 -1.50
CA HIS A 33 -4.20 14.77 -1.27
C HIS A 33 -3.73 15.41 0.05
N LEU A 34 -4.48 16.35 0.63
CA LEU A 34 -4.18 16.96 1.93
C LEU A 34 -4.83 16.21 3.11
N ASP A 35 -5.70 15.25 2.83
CA ASP A 35 -6.37 14.41 3.82
C ASP A 35 -5.77 13.00 3.82
N ALA A 36 -5.17 12.61 4.95
CA ALA A 36 -4.50 11.31 5.07
C ALA A 36 -5.49 10.14 4.92
N GLY A 37 -6.72 10.29 5.45
CA GLY A 37 -7.76 9.27 5.40
C GLY A 37 -8.30 9.07 3.99
N GLN A 38 -8.60 10.15 3.28
CA GLN A 38 -9.05 10.08 1.89
C GLN A 38 -7.93 9.57 0.96
N THR A 39 -6.68 9.98 1.19
CA THR A 39 -5.52 9.45 0.45
C THR A 39 -5.39 7.94 0.65
N ALA A 40 -5.51 7.45 1.90
CA ALA A 40 -5.44 6.02 2.21
C ALA A 40 -6.57 5.21 1.54
N LEU A 41 -7.82 5.71 1.57
CA LEU A 41 -8.94 5.05 0.90
C LEU A 41 -8.80 5.08 -0.63
N ALA A 42 -8.33 6.20 -1.20
CA ALA A 42 -8.07 6.31 -2.63
C ALA A 42 -6.95 5.36 -3.09
N PHE A 43 -5.90 5.19 -2.30
CA PHE A 43 -4.88 4.18 -2.53
C PHE A 43 -5.48 2.77 -2.52
N THR A 44 -6.22 2.41 -1.47
CA THR A 44 -6.78 1.05 -1.32
C THR A 44 -7.80 0.72 -2.41
N GLN A 45 -8.78 1.58 -2.64
CA GLN A 45 -9.85 1.28 -3.59
C GLN A 45 -9.46 1.59 -5.03
N GLY A 46 -8.68 2.65 -5.26
CA GLY A 46 -8.29 3.11 -6.58
C GLY A 46 -7.06 2.38 -7.11
N TYR A 47 -5.94 2.46 -6.38
CA TYR A 47 -4.65 1.94 -6.82
C TYR A 47 -4.51 0.42 -6.63
N LEU A 48 -4.93 -0.11 -5.46
CA LEU A 48 -4.93 -1.57 -5.21
C LEU A 48 -6.15 -2.26 -5.81
N GLY A 49 -7.27 -1.55 -5.95
CA GLY A 49 -8.52 -2.11 -6.46
C GLY A 49 -9.35 -2.87 -5.41
N PHE A 50 -9.02 -2.75 -4.12
CA PHE A 50 -9.71 -3.45 -3.03
C PHE A 50 -11.00 -2.71 -2.66
N LYS A 51 -12.03 -2.85 -3.50
CA LYS A 51 -13.30 -2.09 -3.38
C LYS A 51 -14.09 -2.37 -2.11
N GLY A 52 -13.94 -3.56 -1.52
CA GLY A 52 -14.60 -3.92 -0.26
C GLY A 52 -14.02 -3.23 0.98
N ILE A 53 -12.82 -2.65 0.88
CA ILE A 53 -12.16 -1.94 1.98
C ILE A 53 -12.53 -0.45 1.86
N ASP A 54 -13.72 -0.13 2.36
CA ASP A 54 -14.37 1.17 2.20
C ASP A 54 -14.48 1.97 3.52
N GLN A 55 -13.98 1.43 4.63
CA GLN A 55 -14.06 2.07 5.95
C GLN A 55 -12.74 2.73 6.35
N LEU A 56 -12.82 4.00 6.76
CA LEU A 56 -11.78 4.65 7.57
C LEU A 56 -12.06 4.31 9.03
N VAL A 57 -11.24 3.42 9.61
CA VAL A 57 -11.47 2.89 10.97
C VAL A 57 -10.82 3.76 12.03
N ASP A 58 -9.59 4.19 11.79
CA ASP A 58 -8.82 5.06 12.68
C ASP A 58 -7.80 5.87 11.89
N SER A 59 -7.41 7.03 12.41
CA SER A 59 -6.39 7.89 11.79
C SER A 59 -5.61 8.65 12.85
N LYS A 60 -4.28 8.47 12.84
CA LYS A 60 -3.36 9.17 13.72
C LYS A 60 -2.33 9.93 12.90
N VAL A 61 -2.33 11.25 13.03
CA VAL A 61 -1.33 12.13 12.42
C VAL A 61 -0.33 12.58 13.49
N ASP A 62 0.96 12.42 13.19
CA ASP A 62 2.07 12.84 14.05
C ASP A 62 3.14 13.53 13.20
N GLY A 63 3.13 14.87 13.24
CA GLY A 63 4.01 15.72 12.44
C GLY A 63 3.87 15.45 10.94
N VAL A 64 4.93 14.89 10.35
CA VAL A 64 4.98 14.56 8.91
C VAL A 64 4.55 13.13 8.60
N HIS A 65 4.10 12.36 9.59
CA HIS A 65 3.65 10.99 9.40
C HIS A 65 2.17 10.85 9.72
N ALA A 66 1.48 9.92 9.04
CA ALA A 66 0.14 9.50 9.39
C ALA A 66 0.04 7.97 9.36
N ARG A 67 -0.68 7.39 10.33
CA ARG A 67 -1.07 5.97 10.33
C ARG A 67 -2.57 5.92 10.21
N VAL A 68 -3.04 5.28 9.15
CA VAL A 68 -4.45 5.23 8.80
C VAL A 68 -4.91 3.79 8.74
N SER A 69 -5.80 3.41 9.64
CA SER A 69 -6.41 2.08 9.65
C SER A 69 -7.59 2.07 8.68
N VAL A 70 -7.50 1.24 7.65
CA VAL A 70 -8.59 1.00 6.69
C VAL A 70 -9.17 -0.39 6.89
N GLY A 71 -10.45 -0.54 6.59
CA GLY A 71 -11.17 -1.75 6.95
C GLY A 71 -12.40 -2.04 6.13
N ILE A 72 -13.02 -3.16 6.48
CA ILE A 72 -14.30 -3.61 5.94
C ILE A 72 -15.41 -3.28 6.94
N ARG A 73 -16.62 -3.04 6.44
CA ARG A 73 -17.81 -2.82 7.28
C ARG A 73 -18.04 -4.03 8.19
N GLY A 74 -18.31 -3.77 9.48
CA GLY A 74 -18.65 -4.83 10.42
C GLY A 74 -20.04 -5.42 10.13
N GLU A 75 -20.19 -6.72 10.33
CA GLU A 75 -21.48 -7.40 10.18
C GLU A 75 -22.52 -6.83 11.16
N GLY A 76 -23.77 -6.70 10.71
CA GLY A 76 -24.88 -6.25 11.57
C GLY A 76 -24.72 -4.84 12.17
N GLY A 77 -23.83 -4.00 11.61
CA GLY A 77 -23.48 -2.70 12.20
C GLY A 77 -22.46 -2.76 13.33
N GLY A 78 -21.79 -3.91 13.50
CA GLY A 78 -20.68 -4.08 14.43
C GLY A 78 -19.44 -3.25 14.06
N ARG A 79 -18.40 -3.33 14.91
CA ARG A 79 -17.15 -2.60 14.67
C ARG A 79 -16.51 -3.04 13.35
N PRO A 80 -16.04 -2.09 12.52
CA PRO A 80 -15.28 -2.42 11.31
C PRO A 80 -14.08 -3.33 11.60
N GLY A 81 -13.82 -4.30 10.73
CA GLY A 81 -12.61 -5.10 10.76
C GLY A 81 -11.45 -4.32 10.13
N ILE A 82 -10.29 -4.26 10.80
CA ILE A 82 -9.10 -3.58 10.27
C ILE A 82 -8.41 -4.51 9.26
N ALA A 83 -8.26 -4.03 8.03
CA ALA A 83 -7.59 -4.76 6.96
C ALA A 83 -6.10 -4.42 6.84
N ALA A 84 -5.75 -3.16 7.08
CA ALA A 84 -4.35 -2.70 7.11
C ALA A 84 -4.24 -1.38 7.87
N VAL A 85 -3.04 -1.11 8.38
CA VAL A 85 -2.63 0.22 8.86
C VAL A 85 -1.68 0.79 7.82
N ILE A 86 -2.14 1.77 7.04
CA ILE A 86 -1.35 2.42 5.99
C ILE A 86 -0.48 3.50 6.62
N HIS A 87 0.82 3.46 6.34
CA HIS A 87 1.75 4.50 6.70
C HIS A 87 1.87 5.51 5.56
N LEU A 88 1.53 6.77 5.85
CA LEU A 88 1.70 7.91 4.96
C LEU A 88 2.73 8.89 5.53
N VAL A 89 3.35 9.66 4.63
CA VAL A 89 4.21 10.80 4.99
C VAL A 89 3.83 12.03 4.17
N LYS A 90 4.06 13.22 4.72
CA LYS A 90 4.01 14.45 3.94
C LYS A 90 5.19 14.48 2.96
N PHE A 91 4.89 14.69 1.69
CA PHE A 91 5.90 14.78 0.64
C PHE A 91 5.92 16.19 0.03
N GLY A 92 7.09 16.77 -0.16
CA GLY A 92 7.25 18.17 -0.58
C GLY A 92 7.47 19.15 0.57
N THR A 93 7.17 20.43 0.32
CA THR A 93 7.42 21.55 1.25
C THR A 93 6.19 22.45 1.39
N GLY A 94 6.14 23.23 2.47
CA GLY A 94 5.04 24.14 2.76
C GLY A 94 3.85 23.49 3.46
N THR A 95 2.81 24.29 3.71
CA THR A 95 1.56 23.87 4.38
C THR A 95 0.79 22.84 3.55
N ASP A 96 0.90 22.95 2.23
CA ASP A 96 0.16 22.16 1.26
C ASP A 96 0.97 20.94 0.81
N ALA A 97 1.92 20.46 1.62
CA ALA A 97 2.63 19.23 1.32
C ALA A 97 1.64 18.04 1.38
N PRO A 98 1.39 17.34 0.27
CA PRO A 98 0.42 16.25 0.21
C PRO A 98 0.87 15.00 0.97
N TRP A 99 -0.08 14.14 1.28
CA TRP A 99 0.17 12.81 1.83
C TRP A 99 0.55 11.83 0.73
N GLU A 100 1.53 11.00 1.06
CA GLU A 100 2.12 10.01 0.18
C GLU A 100 2.21 8.68 0.92
N VAL A 101 1.68 7.62 0.31
CA VAL A 101 1.76 6.27 0.86
C VAL A 101 3.19 5.76 0.75
N VAL A 102 3.69 5.21 1.85
CA VAL A 102 5.06 4.67 1.93
C VAL A 102 5.10 3.20 2.35
N GLY A 103 3.97 2.62 2.77
CA GLY A 103 3.91 1.22 3.17
C GLY A 103 2.75 0.94 4.10
N THR A 104 2.77 -0.24 4.71
CA THR A 104 1.89 -0.59 5.83
C THR A 104 2.68 -0.83 7.11
N ASP A 105 2.08 -0.50 8.25
CA ASP A 105 2.49 -1.01 9.54
C ASP A 105 1.84 -2.39 9.72
N ASP A 106 2.68 -3.43 9.64
CA ASP A 106 2.23 -4.81 9.64
C ASP A 106 1.69 -5.23 11.02
N THR A 107 0.59 -5.99 11.03
CA THR A 107 -0.09 -6.45 12.25
C THR A 107 -0.11 -7.98 12.33
N THR A 108 -1.27 -8.60 12.14
CA THR A 108 -1.43 -10.06 12.06
C THR A 108 -1.06 -10.62 10.69
N PHE A 109 -0.81 -9.76 9.71
CA PHE A 109 -0.32 -10.13 8.39
C PHE A 109 0.80 -9.15 7.99
N SER A 110 1.96 -9.69 7.62
CA SER A 110 3.16 -8.90 7.35
C SER A 110 3.82 -9.23 6.02
N LEU A 111 4.49 -8.22 5.45
CA LEU A 111 5.27 -8.28 4.22
C LEU A 111 6.65 -7.66 4.48
N THR A 112 7.57 -8.47 4.99
CA THR A 112 8.90 -8.01 5.43
C THR A 112 10.00 -8.26 4.39
N THR A 113 9.72 -9.09 3.39
CA THR A 113 10.61 -9.37 2.26
C THR A 113 9.86 -9.08 0.97
N PRO A 114 10.43 -8.30 0.04
CA PRO A 114 11.68 -7.54 0.17
C PRO A 114 11.56 -6.39 1.19
N ARG A 115 12.69 -5.89 1.69
CA ARG A 115 12.69 -4.73 2.59
C ARG A 115 12.24 -3.49 1.84
N TYR A 116 11.57 -2.59 2.56
CA TYR A 116 11.17 -1.31 2.03
C TYR A 116 12.35 -0.52 1.43
N GLY A 117 12.13 0.08 0.27
CA GLY A 117 13.11 0.87 -0.48
C GLY A 117 14.22 0.05 -1.14
N SER A 118 14.20 -1.28 -1.07
CA SER A 118 15.23 -2.11 -1.68
C SER A 118 15.15 -2.12 -3.21
N SER A 119 16.30 -2.35 -3.82
CA SER A 119 16.42 -2.62 -5.26
C SER A 119 16.20 -4.10 -5.53
N VAL A 120 15.29 -4.44 -6.45
CA VAL A 120 14.94 -5.83 -6.78
C VAL A 120 14.87 -6.05 -8.29
N SER A 121 15.34 -7.22 -8.73
CA SER A 121 15.08 -7.73 -10.08
C SER A 121 13.92 -8.74 -10.04
N SER A 122 13.30 -8.98 -11.19
CA SER A 122 12.31 -10.05 -11.34
C SER A 122 13.01 -11.35 -11.76
N PRO A 123 12.64 -12.53 -11.19
CA PRO A 123 11.65 -12.72 -10.13
C PRO A 123 12.14 -12.25 -8.76
N VAL A 124 11.23 -11.76 -7.93
CA VAL A 124 11.50 -11.34 -6.55
C VAL A 124 10.84 -12.30 -5.56
N LYS A 125 11.51 -12.61 -4.45
CA LYS A 125 10.91 -13.32 -3.32
C LYS A 125 10.14 -12.32 -2.46
N ALA A 126 8.84 -12.54 -2.30
CA ALA A 126 7.99 -11.85 -1.35
C ALA A 126 7.72 -12.76 -0.14
N GLY A 127 7.58 -12.22 1.06
CA GLY A 127 7.28 -13.02 2.23
C GLY A 127 7.21 -12.23 3.54
N GLY A 128 6.69 -12.90 4.56
CA GLY A 128 6.50 -12.35 5.89
C GLY A 128 5.88 -13.39 6.81
N LYS A 129 4.98 -12.95 7.68
CA LYS A 129 4.27 -13.79 8.65
C LYS A 129 2.77 -13.53 8.59
N ILE A 130 1.99 -14.52 9.00
CA ILE A 130 0.54 -14.41 9.09
C ILE A 130 0.04 -15.14 10.34
N THR A 131 -0.97 -14.57 10.98
CA THR A 131 -1.81 -15.21 11.99
C THR A 131 -3.22 -15.34 11.44
N GLY A 132 -3.73 -16.57 11.37
CA GLY A 132 -5.03 -16.87 10.77
C GLY A 132 -5.24 -18.37 10.54
N VAL A 133 -6.37 -18.74 9.96
CA VAL A 133 -6.70 -20.15 9.64
C VAL A 133 -6.85 -20.26 8.14
N ASP A 134 -6.09 -21.18 7.52
CA ASP A 134 -6.17 -21.55 6.10
C ASP A 134 -6.23 -20.36 5.12
N GLU A 135 -5.30 -19.43 5.30
CA GLU A 135 -5.23 -18.20 4.52
C GLU A 135 -4.67 -18.47 3.12
N SER A 136 -5.34 -17.90 2.12
CA SER A 136 -4.91 -17.96 0.72
C SER A 136 -4.26 -16.63 0.35
N ILE A 137 -2.94 -16.59 0.30
CA ILE A 137 -2.18 -15.37 0.05
C ILE A 137 -1.98 -15.17 -1.45
N ARG A 138 -2.48 -14.04 -1.95
CA ARG A 138 -2.18 -13.51 -3.29
C ARG A 138 -1.13 -12.41 -3.18
N VAL A 139 -0.14 -12.45 -4.07
CA VAL A 139 0.91 -11.42 -4.15
C VAL A 139 0.86 -10.75 -5.52
N GLN A 140 0.89 -9.42 -5.56
CA GLN A 140 0.90 -8.62 -6.77
C GLN A 140 2.06 -7.62 -6.76
N ALA A 141 2.61 -7.34 -7.94
CA ALA A 141 3.44 -6.17 -8.19
C ALA A 141 2.60 -5.12 -8.91
N ARG A 142 2.59 -3.88 -8.44
CA ARG A 142 1.85 -2.76 -9.03
C ARG A 142 2.79 -1.59 -9.33
N GLY A 143 2.50 -0.85 -10.39
CA GLY A 143 3.23 0.35 -10.78
C GLY A 143 2.30 1.55 -10.78
N ALA A 144 2.82 2.73 -10.43
CA ALA A 144 2.07 3.98 -10.54
C ALA A 144 1.53 4.19 -11.97
N GLY A 145 0.31 4.72 -12.08
CA GLY A 145 -0.33 5.03 -13.37
C GLY A 145 -0.87 3.83 -14.16
N ARG A 146 -0.85 2.60 -13.60
CA ARG A 146 -1.44 1.41 -14.24
C ARG A 146 -2.60 0.86 -13.43
N THR A 147 -3.65 0.45 -14.12
CA THR A 147 -4.82 -0.21 -13.50
C THR A 147 -4.58 -1.71 -13.28
N SER A 148 -3.80 -2.35 -14.15
CA SER A 148 -3.46 -3.78 -14.06
C SER A 148 -2.11 -4.03 -13.35
N PRO A 149 -1.99 -5.13 -12.59
CA PRO A 149 -0.72 -5.54 -11.99
C PRO A 149 0.40 -5.69 -13.04
N LEU A 150 1.63 -5.42 -12.62
CA LEU A 150 2.87 -5.71 -13.38
C LEU A 150 3.20 -7.21 -13.37
N GLY A 151 2.63 -7.94 -12.42
CA GLY A 151 2.79 -9.37 -12.21
C GLY A 151 1.97 -9.81 -11.00
N GLU A 152 1.60 -11.09 -10.96
CA GLU A 152 0.82 -11.68 -9.89
C GLU A 152 1.26 -13.12 -9.64
N ARG A 153 1.22 -13.53 -8.37
CA ARG A 153 1.32 -14.92 -7.94
C ARG A 153 0.14 -15.23 -7.02
N CYS A 154 -0.63 -16.24 -7.40
CA CYS A 154 -1.66 -16.86 -6.59
C CYS A 154 -1.45 -18.38 -6.60
N CYS A 155 -1.83 -19.12 -5.56
CA CYS A 155 -2.04 -18.66 -4.20
C CYS A 155 -1.17 -19.48 -3.26
N VAL A 156 -0.66 -18.83 -2.22
CA VAL A 156 0.21 -19.45 -1.22
C VAL A 156 -0.62 -19.70 0.03
N SER A 157 -0.80 -20.97 0.37
CA SER A 157 -1.47 -21.35 1.61
C SER A 157 -0.55 -21.07 2.80
N ALA A 158 -1.09 -20.42 3.83
CA ALA A 158 -0.43 -20.23 5.11
C ALA A 158 -1.48 -20.12 6.23
N GLY A 159 -1.13 -20.52 7.44
CA GLY A 159 -2.05 -20.49 8.58
C GLY A 159 -1.36 -20.92 9.86
N GLY A 160 -2.01 -20.68 10.99
CA GLY A 160 -1.44 -20.81 12.33
C GLY A 160 -1.12 -19.45 12.95
N GLU A 161 -0.36 -19.47 14.05
CA GLU A 161 0.03 -18.27 14.78
C GLU A 161 1.42 -17.81 14.34
N THR A 162 1.51 -16.58 13.80
CA THR A 162 2.79 -15.98 13.40
C THR A 162 3.58 -16.86 12.40
N SER A 163 2.85 -17.64 11.60
CA SER A 163 3.41 -18.61 10.66
C SER A 163 4.08 -17.91 9.49
N PRO A 164 5.26 -18.38 9.04
CA PRO A 164 5.94 -17.79 7.89
C PRO A 164 5.20 -18.11 6.59
N TRP A 165 5.26 -17.18 5.64
CA TRP A 165 4.80 -17.39 4.28
C TRP A 165 5.81 -16.79 3.29
N SER A 166 5.90 -17.36 2.08
CA SER A 166 6.68 -16.76 1.00
C SER A 166 6.19 -17.17 -0.38
N ALA A 167 6.41 -16.29 -1.36
CA ALA A 167 6.07 -16.50 -2.76
C ALA A 167 7.19 -15.95 -3.65
N THR A 168 7.41 -16.58 -4.81
CA THR A 168 8.24 -16.00 -5.88
C THR A 168 7.32 -15.31 -6.88
N LEU A 169 7.59 -14.03 -7.13
CA LEU A 169 6.78 -13.16 -7.98
C LEU A 169 7.58 -12.71 -9.20
N ASP A 170 7.10 -13.14 -10.37
CA ASP A 170 7.52 -12.59 -11.66
C ASP A 170 6.74 -11.30 -11.95
N PHE A 171 7.43 -10.26 -12.45
CA PHE A 171 6.81 -9.00 -12.85
C PHE A 171 7.67 -8.29 -13.90
N ARG A 172 7.08 -7.36 -14.64
CA ARG A 172 7.79 -6.53 -15.62
C ARG A 172 7.73 -5.06 -15.21
N ALA A 173 8.90 -4.45 -15.01
CA ALA A 173 9.05 -3.03 -14.68
C ALA A 173 10.30 -2.48 -15.37
N ALA A 174 10.29 -1.19 -15.70
CA ALA A 174 11.48 -0.53 -16.21
C ALA A 174 12.51 -0.35 -15.07
N PRO A 175 13.83 -0.42 -15.33
CA PRO A 175 14.84 -0.10 -14.33
C PRO A 175 14.62 1.30 -13.73
N GLY A 176 14.74 1.41 -12.41
CA GLY A 176 14.46 2.64 -11.66
C GLY A 176 12.99 2.89 -11.34
N GLN A 177 12.06 2.14 -11.93
CA GLN A 177 10.63 2.27 -11.65
C GLN A 177 10.31 1.85 -10.21
N THR A 178 9.53 2.67 -9.50
CA THR A 178 8.91 2.28 -8.23
C THR A 178 7.86 1.22 -8.45
N VAL A 179 7.97 0.13 -7.69
CA VAL A 179 7.01 -0.98 -7.69
C VAL A 179 6.47 -1.15 -6.27
N THR A 180 5.16 -1.26 -6.16
CA THR A 180 4.48 -1.65 -4.92
C THR A 180 4.28 -3.17 -4.94
N ILE A 181 4.90 -3.88 -4.01
CA ILE A 181 4.59 -5.29 -3.75
C ILE A 181 3.46 -5.32 -2.74
N VAL A 182 2.40 -6.05 -3.06
CA VAL A 182 1.17 -6.14 -2.28
C VAL A 182 0.93 -7.61 -1.96
N ALA A 183 0.74 -7.94 -0.70
CA ALA A 183 0.26 -9.24 -0.26
C ALA A 183 -1.16 -9.06 0.31
N SER A 184 -2.10 -9.91 -0.08
CA SER A 184 -3.50 -9.83 0.34
C SER A 184 -4.06 -11.23 0.61
N THR A 185 -4.95 -11.31 1.58
CA THR A 185 -5.74 -12.52 1.86
C THR A 185 -7.16 -12.17 2.28
N GLY A 186 -8.07 -13.15 2.22
CA GLY A 186 -9.50 -13.00 2.43
C GLY A 186 -10.26 -14.19 1.83
N GLY A 187 -11.57 -14.01 1.63
CA GLY A 187 -12.46 -14.99 1.03
C GLY A 187 -13.47 -15.62 1.99
N HIS A 188 -13.48 -15.21 3.26
CA HIS A 188 -14.46 -15.66 4.26
C HIS A 188 -15.64 -14.69 4.36
N ILE A 189 -15.32 -13.41 4.55
CA ILE A 189 -16.26 -12.30 4.76
C ILE A 189 -16.19 -11.33 3.56
N ALA A 190 -15.00 -11.14 2.99
CA ALA A 190 -14.77 -10.24 1.85
C ALA A 190 -13.65 -10.77 0.94
N ASP A 191 -13.61 -10.30 -0.31
CA ASP A 191 -12.56 -10.66 -1.28
C ASP A 191 -11.14 -10.39 -0.74
N VAL A 192 -10.98 -9.29 0.00
CA VAL A 192 -9.77 -8.96 0.75
C VAL A 192 -10.19 -8.55 2.15
N GLU A 193 -9.61 -9.23 3.13
CA GLU A 193 -9.83 -8.98 4.56
C GLU A 193 -8.59 -8.40 5.22
N ARG A 194 -7.40 -8.76 4.73
CA ARG A 194 -6.12 -8.25 5.23
C ARG A 194 -5.15 -8.04 4.07
N PHE A 195 -4.35 -6.98 4.15
CA PHE A 195 -3.27 -6.77 3.20
C PHE A 195 -2.07 -6.04 3.82
N ALA A 196 -0.91 -6.23 3.20
CA ALA A 196 0.34 -5.53 3.53
C ALA A 196 1.02 -5.08 2.23
N VAL A 197 1.69 -3.92 2.26
CA VAL A 197 2.38 -3.38 1.09
C VAL A 197 3.79 -2.91 1.43
N THR A 198 4.71 -3.09 0.49
CA THR A 198 6.06 -2.53 0.56
C THR A 198 6.48 -1.97 -0.79
N GLY A 199 7.23 -0.87 -0.75
CA GLY A 199 7.80 -0.23 -1.92
C GLY A 199 9.21 -0.71 -2.23
N VAL A 200 9.49 -0.96 -3.51
CA VAL A 200 10.81 -1.33 -4.02
C VAL A 200 11.14 -0.58 -5.32
N ARG A 201 12.42 -0.58 -5.70
CA ARG A 201 12.89 -0.09 -6.99
C ARG A 201 13.26 -1.25 -7.89
N ALA A 202 12.70 -1.29 -9.10
CA ALA A 202 13.07 -2.28 -10.08
C ALA A 202 14.51 -2.04 -10.59
N THR A 203 15.28 -3.10 -10.74
CA THR A 203 16.58 -3.08 -11.44
C THR A 203 16.51 -3.89 -12.72
N ALA A 204 17.55 -3.75 -13.56
CA ALA A 204 17.72 -4.67 -14.69
C ALA A 204 17.78 -6.12 -14.20
N ARG A 205 17.29 -7.03 -15.06
CA ARG A 205 17.51 -8.48 -14.89
C ARG A 205 18.97 -8.82 -15.13
#